data_AF-A0A4Y7L652-F1
#
_entry.id   AF-A0A4Y7L652-F1
#
_cell.length_a   1.000
_cell.length_b   1.000
_cell.length_c   1.000
_cell.angle_alpha   90.00
_cell.angle_beta   90.00
_cell.angle_gamma   90.00
#
_symmetry.space_group_name_H-M   'P 1'
#
loop_
_entity.id
_entity.type
_entity.pdbx_description
1 polymer ?
#
loop_
_entity_poly.entity_id
_entity_poly.type
_entity_poly.pdbx_seq_one_letter_code
_entity_poly.pdbx_strand_id
1 'polypeptide(L)'
;MPIDIRILNYLQYLPIFVVGTENGFGIQELRNLNILGGKLLIHNLENVSDGNDAEAGNLKEKKHILRMELHWSHIENFGGVVRNDFEVLQGLQPHRNLKRLGIYNNIGSKFSTWMDPNSWLLNLVFIVLQNCSECKKLPPLGLLRFLKVLKLDGLGAVTRIGSDFYVGDGSNLSSFPSLENLSVVRMENLVEWTDYISSYSSSSYYSSSKFPHLEQFKIRFCLGIFSIFKVKSIDFDYRGQ
;
A
#
# COMPACT_ATOMS: atom_id res chain seq x y z
N MET A 1 -2.51 -18.48 17.61
CA MET A 1 -2.80 -19.32 16.42
C MET A 1 -2.81 -20.78 16.84
N PRO A 2 -3.55 -21.71 16.20
CA PRO A 2 -3.34 -23.14 16.44
C PRO A 2 -1.94 -23.56 15.98
N ILE A 3 -1.31 -24.45 16.75
CA ILE A 3 -0.02 -25.07 16.38
C ILE A 3 -0.25 -25.96 15.13
N ASP A 4 0.76 -26.06 14.27
CA ASP A 4 0.78 -26.91 13.07
C ASP A 4 -0.32 -26.64 12.04
N ILE A 5 -0.84 -25.41 11.96
CA ILE A 5 -1.85 -25.05 10.96
C ILE A 5 -1.40 -25.38 9.52
N ARG A 6 -0.08 -25.42 9.28
CA ARG A 6 0.55 -25.81 8.02
C ARG A 6 0.16 -27.21 7.52
N ILE A 7 -0.30 -28.12 8.37
CA ILE A 7 -0.75 -29.46 7.96
C ILE A 7 -2.16 -29.45 7.35
N LEU A 8 -2.93 -28.38 7.56
CA LEU A 8 -4.30 -28.23 7.08
C LEU A 8 -4.32 -27.83 5.60
N ASN A 9 -3.74 -28.64 4.72
CA ASN A 9 -3.59 -28.33 3.29
C ASN A 9 -4.93 -28.10 2.54
N TYR A 10 -6.04 -28.55 3.14
CA TYR A 10 -7.40 -28.34 2.62
C TYR A 10 -8.14 -27.15 3.27
N LEU A 11 -7.45 -26.35 4.08
CA LEU A 11 -8.04 -25.15 4.69
C LEU A 11 -8.29 -24.10 3.60
N GLN A 12 -9.55 -23.73 3.43
CA GLN A 12 -9.97 -22.75 2.42
C GLN A 12 -10.16 -21.35 2.99
N TYR A 13 -10.33 -21.21 4.30
CA TYR A 13 -10.63 -19.93 4.93
C TYR A 13 -9.83 -19.74 6.22
N LEU A 14 -8.99 -18.71 6.22
CA LEU A 14 -8.20 -18.26 7.37
C LEU A 14 -8.11 -16.74 7.30
N PRO A 15 -9.07 -16.01 7.89
CA PRO A 15 -9.19 -14.58 7.69
C PRO A 15 -8.09 -13.78 8.38
N ILE A 16 -7.52 -14.31 9.46
CA ILE A 16 -6.52 -13.66 10.30
C ILE A 16 -5.40 -14.67 10.50
N PHE A 17 -4.16 -14.24 10.39
CA PHE A 17 -2.93 -14.92 10.75
C PHE A 17 -2.12 -14.01 11.68
N VAL A 18 -1.64 -14.55 12.81
CA VAL A 18 -0.84 -13.78 13.78
C VAL A 18 0.50 -14.47 13.88
N VAL A 19 1.56 -13.78 13.46
CA VAL A 19 2.92 -14.30 13.51
C VAL A 19 3.41 -14.29 14.96
N GLY A 20 3.83 -15.45 15.45
CA GLY A 20 4.47 -15.59 16.76
C GLY A 20 5.99 -15.73 16.64
N THR A 21 6.69 -15.50 17.74
CA THR A 21 8.15 -15.70 17.86
C THR A 21 8.51 -17.12 18.30
N GLU A 22 7.52 -17.91 18.72
CA GLU A 22 7.70 -19.30 19.15
C GLU A 22 7.70 -20.26 17.96
N ASN A 23 8.38 -21.40 18.12
CA ASN A 23 8.40 -22.46 17.11
C ASN A 23 6.99 -22.94 16.79
N GLY A 24 6.67 -23.07 15.50
CA GLY A 24 5.34 -23.48 15.03
C GLY A 24 4.32 -22.35 14.91
N PHE A 25 4.73 -21.08 15.12
CA PHE A 25 3.86 -19.90 14.97
C PHE A 25 4.38 -18.87 13.98
N GLY A 26 5.52 -19.14 13.32
CA GLY A 26 6.11 -18.22 12.35
C GLY A 26 5.36 -18.17 11.02
N ILE A 27 5.76 -17.26 10.14
CA ILE A 27 5.11 -17.02 8.84
C ILE A 27 5.15 -18.24 7.91
N GLN A 28 6.17 -19.10 8.04
CA GLN A 28 6.33 -20.37 7.32
C GLN A 28 5.17 -21.35 7.53
N GLU A 29 4.35 -21.17 8.57
CA GLU A 29 3.15 -21.99 8.77
C GLU A 29 2.12 -21.79 7.65
N LEU A 30 2.17 -20.66 6.95
CA LEU A 30 1.33 -20.42 5.78
C LEU A 30 1.80 -21.18 4.53
N ARG A 31 3.00 -21.77 4.51
CA ARG A 31 3.70 -22.23 3.29
C ARG A 31 2.88 -23.16 2.40
N ASN A 32 2.14 -24.09 3.00
CA ASN A 32 1.42 -25.14 2.27
C ASN A 32 -0.09 -24.81 2.09
N LEU A 33 -0.58 -23.72 2.67
CA LEU A 33 -2.00 -23.35 2.67
C LEU A 33 -2.41 -22.62 1.39
N ASN A 34 -2.15 -23.24 0.24
CA ASN A 34 -2.24 -22.60 -1.08
C ASN A 34 -3.68 -22.47 -1.61
N ILE A 35 -4.63 -23.22 -1.01
CA ILE A 35 -6.05 -23.13 -1.38
C ILE A 35 -6.83 -22.09 -0.54
N LEU A 36 -6.15 -21.38 0.36
CA LEU A 36 -6.76 -20.28 1.12
C LEU A 36 -7.34 -19.23 0.19
N GLY A 37 -8.61 -18.91 0.42
CA GLY A 37 -9.40 -18.01 -0.39
C GLY A 37 -9.94 -16.81 0.37
N GLY A 38 -10.34 -15.79 -0.38
CA GLY A 38 -11.01 -14.62 0.17
C GLY A 38 -10.05 -13.60 0.76
N LYS A 39 -10.11 -13.41 2.08
CA LYS A 39 -9.31 -12.39 2.79
C LYS A 39 -8.28 -13.05 3.71
N LEU A 40 -7.10 -12.44 3.82
CA LEU A 40 -6.05 -12.83 4.76
C LEU A 40 -5.43 -11.57 5.37
N LEU A 41 -5.60 -11.39 6.67
CA LEU A 41 -4.95 -10.34 7.46
C LEU A 41 -3.77 -10.99 8.19
N ILE A 42 -2.56 -10.46 8.05
CA ILE A 42 -1.35 -10.96 8.71
C ILE A 42 -0.88 -9.91 9.70
N HIS A 43 -0.89 -10.27 10.99
CA HIS A 43 -0.49 -9.41 12.09
C HIS A 43 0.87 -9.81 12.65
N ASN A 44 1.48 -8.85 13.34
CA ASN A 44 2.75 -8.97 14.04
C ASN A 44 3.91 -9.27 13.09
N LEU A 45 3.92 -8.63 11.92
CA LEU A 45 4.97 -8.83 10.92
C LEU A 45 6.35 -8.36 11.37
N GLU A 46 6.45 -7.59 12.45
CA GLU A 46 7.70 -7.29 13.15
C GLU A 46 8.40 -8.53 13.73
N ASN A 47 7.68 -9.66 13.87
CA ASN A 47 8.25 -10.93 14.35
C ASN A 47 8.94 -11.74 13.23
N VAL A 48 8.82 -11.33 11.96
CA VAL A 48 9.47 -11.98 10.82
C VAL A 48 10.91 -11.48 10.71
N SER A 49 11.89 -12.38 10.65
CA SER A 49 13.30 -11.99 10.84
C SER A 49 13.88 -11.19 9.68
N ASP A 50 13.56 -11.59 8.45
CA ASP A 50 14.11 -11.04 7.20
C ASP A 50 13.25 -11.42 6.00
N GLY A 51 13.70 -11.04 4.79
CA GLY A 51 13.01 -11.34 3.55
C GLY A 51 12.93 -12.82 3.18
N ASN A 52 13.89 -13.66 3.59
CA ASN A 52 13.86 -15.10 3.32
C ASN A 52 12.81 -15.79 4.20
N ASP A 53 12.73 -15.40 5.47
CA ASP A 53 11.69 -15.88 6.38
C ASP A 53 10.30 -15.47 5.87
N ALA A 54 10.13 -14.22 5.46
CA ALA A 54 8.91 -13.74 4.81
C ALA A 54 8.54 -14.57 3.56
N GLU A 55 9.50 -14.89 2.70
CA GLU A 55 9.26 -15.71 1.50
C GLU A 55 8.83 -17.14 1.86
N ALA A 56 9.27 -17.68 3.00
CA ALA A 56 8.88 -19.01 3.46
C ALA A 56 7.36 -19.13 3.68
N GLY A 57 6.65 -18.03 3.94
CA GLY A 57 5.19 -17.99 4.01
C GLY A 57 4.48 -18.21 2.67
N ASN A 58 5.20 -18.14 1.55
CA ASN A 58 4.76 -18.47 0.21
C ASN A 58 3.42 -17.82 -0.20
N LEU A 59 3.30 -16.51 0.00
CA LEU A 59 2.07 -15.75 -0.33
C LEU A 59 1.81 -15.67 -1.84
N LYS A 60 2.88 -15.78 -2.64
CA LYS A 60 2.83 -15.74 -4.10
C LYS A 60 2.06 -16.90 -4.74
N GLU A 61 1.92 -18.04 -4.05
CA GLU A 61 1.17 -19.22 -4.53
C GLU A 61 -0.31 -19.23 -4.10
N LYS A 62 -0.73 -18.31 -3.23
CA LYS A 62 -2.10 -18.26 -2.67
C LYS A 62 -3.08 -17.58 -3.63
N LYS A 63 -3.31 -18.21 -4.78
CA LYS A 63 -4.06 -17.65 -5.92
C LYS A 63 -5.52 -17.27 -5.65
N HIS A 64 -6.12 -17.80 -4.58
CA HIS A 64 -7.52 -17.56 -4.22
C HIS A 64 -7.68 -16.42 -3.20
N ILE A 65 -6.58 -15.87 -2.65
CA ILE A 65 -6.62 -14.66 -1.83
C ILE A 65 -6.81 -13.44 -2.73
N LEU A 66 -7.89 -12.70 -2.47
CA LEU A 66 -8.26 -11.50 -3.21
C LEU A 66 -8.10 -10.22 -2.38
N ARG A 67 -8.07 -10.35 -1.05
CA ARG A 67 -7.80 -9.25 -0.10
C ARG A 67 -6.70 -9.66 0.85
N MET A 68 -5.68 -8.82 0.96
CA MET A 68 -4.58 -9.01 1.89
C MET A 68 -4.34 -7.74 2.69
N GLU A 69 -4.08 -7.90 3.97
CA GLU A 69 -3.63 -6.81 4.83
C GLU A 69 -2.43 -7.26 5.64
N LEU A 70 -1.40 -6.42 5.64
CA LEU A 70 -0.13 -6.66 6.29
C LEU A 70 0.02 -5.65 7.42
N HIS A 71 0.08 -6.13 8.66
CA HIS A 71 0.06 -5.32 9.87
C HIS A 71 1.33 -5.55 10.68
N TRP A 72 2.06 -4.46 10.90
CA TRP A 72 3.09 -4.37 11.92
C TRP A 72 2.49 -3.76 13.20
N SER A 73 2.97 -4.20 14.35
CA SER A 73 2.56 -3.72 15.67
C SER A 73 3.69 -2.94 16.34
N HIS A 74 4.41 -2.11 15.57
CA HIS A 74 5.45 -1.24 16.12
C HIS A 74 4.82 -0.27 17.12
N ILE A 75 5.12 -0.46 18.39
CA ILE A 75 4.89 0.55 19.41
C ILE A 75 6.01 1.57 19.24
N GLU A 76 5.64 2.84 19.04
CA GLU A 76 6.55 3.98 19.12
C GLU A 76 7.40 3.81 20.40
N ASN A 77 8.73 3.70 20.29
CA ASN A 77 9.71 3.44 21.36
C ASN A 77 10.34 2.03 21.45
N PHE A 78 10.87 1.50 20.35
CA PHE A 78 12.01 0.59 20.44
C PHE A 78 13.20 1.17 19.68
N GLY A 79 14.02 1.91 20.41
CA GLY A 79 15.30 2.42 19.95
C GLY A 79 16.26 1.27 19.61
N GLY A 80 17.04 1.46 18.55
CA GLY A 80 18.26 0.68 18.30
C GLY A 80 18.13 -0.65 17.56
N VAL A 81 16.92 -1.16 17.28
CA VAL A 81 16.77 -2.37 16.45
C VAL A 81 16.85 -1.97 14.97
N VAL A 82 17.80 -2.55 14.23
CA VAL A 82 17.82 -2.48 12.76
C VAL A 82 16.56 -3.14 12.25
N ARG A 83 15.68 -2.36 11.62
CA ARG A 83 14.35 -2.85 11.20
C ARG A 83 14.41 -3.31 9.75
N ASN A 84 14.22 -4.61 9.55
CA ASN A 84 14.23 -5.25 8.24
C ASN A 84 12.86 -5.21 7.55
N ASP A 85 11.94 -4.36 8.00
CA ASP A 85 10.57 -4.19 7.49
C ASP A 85 10.49 -4.10 5.95
N PHE A 86 11.48 -3.47 5.31
CA PHE A 86 11.58 -3.41 3.86
C PHE A 86 11.84 -4.79 3.24
N GLU A 87 12.80 -5.54 3.78
CA GLU A 87 13.15 -6.88 3.30
C GLU A 87 12.02 -7.87 3.56
N VAL A 88 11.40 -7.79 4.75
CA VAL A 88 10.22 -8.56 5.11
C VAL A 88 9.09 -8.26 4.12
N LEU A 89 8.74 -6.98 3.90
CA LEU A 89 7.72 -6.60 2.92
C LEU A 89 8.08 -7.12 1.51
N GLN A 90 9.36 -7.09 1.13
CA GLN A 90 9.83 -7.62 -0.16
C GLN A 90 9.59 -9.13 -0.30
N GLY A 91 9.84 -9.91 0.76
CA GLY A 91 9.59 -11.36 0.79
C GLY A 91 8.12 -11.75 0.86
N LEU A 92 7.24 -10.87 1.39
CA LEU A 92 5.79 -11.07 1.48
C LEU A 92 5.06 -10.88 0.14
N GLN A 93 5.71 -11.13 -0.99
CA GLN A 93 5.15 -10.95 -2.33
C GLN A 93 3.79 -11.69 -2.47
N PRO A 94 2.68 -10.96 -2.68
CA PRO A 94 1.36 -11.57 -2.84
C PRO A 94 1.19 -12.19 -4.22
N HIS A 95 0.19 -13.07 -4.41
CA HIS A 95 -0.18 -13.54 -5.74
C HIS A 95 -0.73 -12.39 -6.62
N ARG A 96 -0.39 -12.36 -7.91
CA ARG A 96 -0.83 -11.35 -8.92
C ARG A 96 -2.35 -11.17 -9.13
N ASN A 97 -3.17 -12.01 -8.50
CA ASN A 97 -4.64 -11.96 -8.59
C ASN A 97 -5.25 -11.03 -7.54
N LEU A 98 -4.43 -10.53 -6.60
CA LEU A 98 -4.86 -9.70 -5.51
C LEU A 98 -5.64 -8.48 -6.02
N LYS A 99 -6.80 -8.21 -5.41
CA LYS A 99 -7.67 -7.07 -5.74
C LYS A 99 -7.59 -5.97 -4.70
N ARG A 100 -7.32 -6.31 -3.43
CA ARG A 100 -7.24 -5.35 -2.34
C ARG A 100 -5.99 -5.58 -1.50
N LEU A 101 -5.22 -4.51 -1.29
CA LEU A 101 -4.01 -4.51 -0.50
C LEU A 101 -4.08 -3.43 0.59
N GLY A 102 -3.78 -3.82 1.82
CA GLY A 102 -3.54 -2.89 2.93
C GLY A 102 -2.16 -3.13 3.54
N ILE A 103 -1.41 -2.07 3.81
CA ILE A 103 -0.14 -2.11 4.52
C ILE A 103 -0.24 -1.11 5.67
N TYR A 104 -0.02 -1.58 6.90
CA TYR A 104 -0.25 -0.82 8.12
C TYR A 104 0.99 -0.85 9.01
N ASN A 105 1.40 0.34 9.46
CA ASN A 105 2.50 0.58 10.38
C ASN A 105 3.86 0.04 9.90
N ASN A 106 4.08 -0.14 8.59
CA ASN A 106 5.37 -0.58 8.06
C ASN A 106 6.36 0.60 8.07
N ILE A 107 7.48 0.46 8.76
CA ILE A 107 8.50 1.52 8.87
C ILE A 107 9.75 1.20 8.06
N GLY A 108 9.56 0.40 6.99
CA GLY A 108 10.56 0.24 5.95
C GLY A 108 10.78 1.56 5.20
N SER A 109 12.04 1.85 4.86
CA SER A 109 12.40 3.11 4.20
C SER A 109 11.95 3.22 2.73
N LYS A 110 11.48 2.11 2.14
CA LYS A 110 11.08 1.98 0.73
C LYS A 110 9.92 0.99 0.61
N PHE A 111 9.16 1.08 -0.47
CA PHE A 111 8.22 0.03 -0.87
C PHE A 111 8.89 -1.05 -1.70
N SER A 112 8.33 -2.26 -1.64
CA SER A 112 8.83 -3.43 -2.36
C SER A 112 8.63 -3.33 -3.87
N THR A 113 9.52 -3.97 -4.63
CA THR A 113 9.51 -3.94 -6.10
C THR A 113 8.26 -4.58 -6.69
N TRP A 114 7.64 -5.54 -5.99
CA TRP A 114 6.40 -6.16 -6.44
C TRP A 114 5.17 -5.23 -6.39
N MET A 115 5.29 -4.05 -5.75
CA MET A 115 4.26 -3.00 -5.83
C MET A 115 4.36 -2.17 -7.10
N ASP A 116 5.45 -2.29 -7.87
CA ASP A 116 5.57 -1.67 -9.18
C ASP A 116 4.58 -2.34 -10.15
N PRO A 117 3.62 -1.60 -10.73
CA PRO A 117 2.67 -2.15 -11.69
C PRO A 117 3.33 -2.68 -12.96
N ASN A 118 4.53 -2.20 -13.33
CA ASN A 118 5.30 -2.79 -14.43
C ASN A 118 5.77 -4.21 -14.12
N SER A 119 5.70 -4.63 -12.85
CA SER A 119 6.24 -5.89 -12.37
C SER A 119 5.18 -6.95 -12.09
N TRP A 120 4.15 -6.67 -11.27
CA TRP A 120 3.38 -7.77 -10.65
C TRP A 120 1.88 -7.51 -10.40
N LEU A 121 1.52 -6.44 -9.68
CA LEU A 121 0.17 -6.28 -9.08
C LEU A 121 -0.83 -5.49 -9.94
N LEU A 122 -0.96 -5.84 -11.22
CA LEU A 122 -1.82 -5.12 -12.19
C LEU A 122 -3.33 -5.15 -11.88
N ASN A 123 -3.78 -6.10 -11.06
CA ASN A 123 -5.20 -6.38 -10.80
C ASN A 123 -5.80 -5.58 -9.62
N LEU A 124 -5.01 -4.74 -8.96
CA LEU A 124 -5.44 -4.02 -7.76
C LEU A 124 -6.56 -3.02 -8.08
N VAL A 125 -7.57 -3.04 -7.21
CA VAL A 125 -8.74 -2.14 -7.22
C VAL A 125 -8.74 -1.22 -6.02
N PHE A 126 -8.11 -1.64 -4.91
CA PHE A 126 -8.13 -0.93 -3.65
C PHE A 126 -6.76 -1.03 -2.95
N ILE A 127 -6.18 0.11 -2.59
CA ILE A 127 -4.91 0.19 -1.85
C ILE A 127 -5.09 1.10 -0.64
N VAL A 128 -4.56 0.65 0.51
CA VAL A 128 -4.39 1.45 1.72
C VAL A 128 -2.94 1.34 2.19
N LEU A 129 -2.30 2.48 2.36
CA LEU A 129 -0.99 2.61 3.00
C LEU A 129 -1.20 3.50 4.23
N GLN A 130 -1.05 2.93 5.42
CA GLN A 130 -1.33 3.63 6.67
C GLN A 130 -0.13 3.55 7.62
N ASN A 131 0.24 4.70 8.17
CA ASN A 131 1.35 4.87 9.11
C ASN A 131 2.68 4.29 8.59
N CYS A 132 2.93 4.40 7.28
CA CYS A 132 4.21 4.00 6.68
C CYS A 132 5.24 5.14 6.79
N SER A 133 5.57 5.54 8.02
CA SER A 133 6.15 6.85 8.33
C SER A 133 7.55 7.08 7.78
N GLU A 134 8.38 6.03 7.68
CA GLU A 134 9.78 6.13 7.23
C GLU A 134 9.94 6.07 5.70
N CYS A 135 8.86 5.80 4.98
CA CYS A 135 8.91 5.68 3.53
C CYS A 135 9.01 7.06 2.87
N LYS A 136 10.08 7.27 2.10
CA LYS A 136 10.35 8.57 1.45
C LYS A 136 9.74 8.72 0.06
N LYS A 137 9.41 7.61 -0.60
CA LYS A 137 8.90 7.57 -1.97
C LYS A 137 7.76 6.60 -2.11
N LEU A 138 6.66 7.06 -2.70
CA LEU A 138 5.54 6.21 -3.08
C LEU A 138 5.93 5.28 -4.24
N PRO A 139 5.30 4.09 -4.36
CA PRO A 139 5.45 3.26 -5.54
C PRO A 139 4.74 3.91 -6.75
N PRO A 140 5.10 3.55 -8.00
CA PRO A 140 4.52 4.12 -9.23
C PRO A 140 3.09 3.62 -9.48
N LEU A 141 2.14 4.01 -8.63
CA LEU A 141 0.77 3.48 -8.64
C LEU A 141 -0.09 3.99 -9.81
N GLY A 142 0.34 5.03 -10.52
CA GLY A 142 -0.41 5.64 -11.62
C GLY A 142 -0.70 4.74 -12.81
N LEU A 143 0.00 3.62 -12.92
CA LEU A 143 -0.19 2.62 -13.97
C LEU A 143 -1.30 1.60 -13.69
N LEU A 144 -1.85 1.60 -12.47
CA LEU A 144 -2.86 0.62 -12.06
C LEU A 144 -4.21 0.95 -12.70
N ARG A 145 -4.51 0.26 -13.81
CA ARG A 145 -5.68 0.54 -14.65
C ARG A 145 -7.02 0.30 -13.95
N PHE A 146 -7.07 -0.60 -12.98
CA PHE A 146 -8.29 -0.97 -12.27
C PHE A 146 -8.40 -0.34 -10.88
N LEU A 147 -7.42 0.46 -10.45
CA LEU A 147 -7.41 1.06 -9.12
C LEU A 147 -8.52 2.09 -9.01
N LYS A 148 -9.50 1.82 -8.15
CA LYS A 148 -10.64 2.71 -7.86
C LYS A 148 -10.43 3.51 -6.59
N VAL A 149 -9.74 2.93 -5.60
CA VAL A 149 -9.55 3.57 -4.30
C VAL A 149 -8.09 3.52 -3.89
N LEU A 150 -7.53 4.69 -3.58
CA LEU A 150 -6.21 4.85 -3.02
C LEU A 150 -6.27 5.69 -1.75
N LYS A 151 -5.85 5.11 -0.62
CA LYS A 151 -5.73 5.81 0.66
C LYS A 151 -4.29 5.83 1.12
N LEU A 152 -3.77 7.03 1.31
CA LEU A 152 -2.45 7.34 1.83
C LEU A 152 -2.67 8.09 3.15
N ASP A 153 -2.30 7.48 4.27
CA ASP A 153 -2.51 8.06 5.59
C ASP A 153 -1.27 7.89 6.49
N GLY A 154 -0.74 8.96 7.08
CA GLY A 154 0.38 8.86 8.02
C GLY A 154 1.74 8.56 7.36
N LEU A 155 1.97 8.96 6.11
CA LEU A 155 3.24 8.79 5.41
C LEU A 155 4.13 10.03 5.60
N GLY A 156 4.60 10.21 6.84
CA GLY A 156 5.30 11.42 7.27
C GLY A 156 6.60 11.74 6.52
N ALA A 157 7.38 10.76 6.06
CA ALA A 157 8.65 11.01 5.38
C ALA A 157 8.52 11.35 3.87
N VAL A 158 7.32 11.25 3.29
CA VAL A 158 7.10 11.63 1.88
C VAL A 158 7.06 13.14 1.76
N THR A 159 8.03 13.71 1.04
CA THR A 159 8.12 15.17 0.85
C THR A 159 7.58 15.66 -0.49
N ARG A 160 7.56 14.79 -1.50
CA ARG A 160 7.07 15.11 -2.85
C ARG A 160 6.27 13.98 -3.48
N ILE A 161 5.23 14.35 -4.23
CA ILE A 161 4.53 13.49 -5.19
C ILE A 161 4.75 14.09 -6.57
N GLY A 162 5.48 13.39 -7.43
CA GLY A 162 5.75 13.87 -8.79
C GLY A 162 5.58 12.80 -9.84
N SER A 163 6.17 13.03 -11.01
CA SER A 163 6.04 12.15 -12.18
C SER A 163 6.31 10.68 -11.84
N ASP A 164 7.26 10.38 -10.95
CA ASP A 164 7.60 9.05 -10.45
C ASP A 164 6.43 8.26 -9.84
N PHE A 165 5.43 8.94 -9.30
CA PHE A 165 4.19 8.31 -8.81
C PHE A 165 3.23 7.93 -9.96
N TYR A 166 3.32 8.64 -11.09
CA TYR A 166 2.39 8.55 -12.22
C TYR A 166 2.89 7.72 -13.40
N VAL A 167 4.22 7.56 -13.56
CA VAL A 167 4.88 7.23 -14.84
C VAL A 167 4.23 6.06 -15.56
N GLY A 168 3.43 6.40 -16.57
CA GLY A 168 3.55 5.77 -17.89
C GLY A 168 4.67 6.44 -18.67
N ASP A 169 5.22 5.72 -19.64
CA ASP A 169 6.19 6.26 -20.60
C ASP A 169 5.64 7.52 -21.28
N GLY A 170 6.48 8.31 -21.96
CA GLY A 170 6.12 9.59 -22.58
C GLY A 170 5.02 9.55 -23.67
N SER A 171 4.16 8.53 -23.70
CA SER A 171 2.92 8.49 -24.45
C SER A 171 1.76 9.10 -23.64
N ASN A 172 0.82 9.73 -24.35
CA ASN A 172 -0.33 10.47 -23.85
C ASN A 172 -1.38 9.64 -23.05
N LEU A 173 -0.99 8.56 -22.36
CA LEU A 173 -1.87 7.75 -21.55
C LEU A 173 -2.23 8.47 -20.24
N SER A 174 -3.52 8.53 -19.93
CA SER A 174 -4.03 8.99 -18.64
C SER A 174 -3.54 8.09 -17.52
N SER A 175 -2.82 8.64 -16.55
CA SER A 175 -2.57 7.96 -15.27
C SER A 175 -3.89 7.71 -14.54
N PHE A 176 -3.91 6.71 -13.66
CA PHE A 176 -5.06 6.38 -12.81
C PHE A 176 -6.42 6.36 -13.56
N PRO A 177 -6.55 5.58 -14.64
CA PRO A 177 -7.70 5.64 -15.53
C PRO A 177 -9.02 5.13 -14.93
N SER A 178 -9.03 4.62 -13.69
CA SER A 178 -10.25 4.20 -12.99
C SER A 178 -10.36 4.74 -11.57
N LEU A 179 -9.49 5.67 -11.16
CA LEU A 179 -9.44 6.11 -9.76
C LEU A 179 -10.62 7.01 -9.45
N GLU A 180 -11.48 6.55 -8.55
CA GLU A 180 -12.71 7.21 -8.11
C GLU A 180 -12.50 7.93 -6.77
N ASN A 181 -11.68 7.38 -5.87
CA ASN A 181 -11.43 7.93 -4.54
C ASN A 181 -9.94 7.98 -4.21
N LEU A 182 -9.44 9.20 -3.97
CA LEU A 182 -8.10 9.47 -3.49
C LEU A 182 -8.16 10.16 -2.13
N SER A 183 -7.54 9.55 -1.12
CA SER A 183 -7.41 10.13 0.21
C SER A 183 -5.93 10.27 0.57
N VAL A 184 -5.53 11.49 0.94
CA VAL A 184 -4.17 11.86 1.38
C VAL A 184 -4.29 12.54 2.73
N VAL A 185 -3.88 11.85 3.80
CA VAL A 185 -4.13 12.25 5.17
C VAL A 185 -2.85 12.14 6.00
N ARG A 186 -2.61 13.07 6.93
CA ARG A 186 -1.44 13.05 7.86
C ARG A 186 -0.12 12.82 7.12
N MET A 187 0.12 13.59 6.05
CA MET A 187 1.39 13.63 5.31
C MET A 187 2.02 15.01 5.52
N GLU A 188 2.53 15.24 6.72
CA GLU A 188 2.87 16.58 7.23
C GLU A 188 4.04 17.25 6.48
N ASN A 189 5.03 16.44 6.06
CA ASN A 189 6.21 16.93 5.34
C ASN A 189 6.01 16.98 3.82
N LEU A 190 4.83 16.62 3.31
CA LEU A 190 4.51 16.74 1.89
C LEU A 190 4.43 18.23 1.54
N VAL A 191 5.39 18.71 0.76
CA VAL A 191 5.54 20.13 0.37
C VAL A 191 5.40 20.34 -1.14
N GLU A 192 5.52 19.27 -1.94
CA GLU A 192 5.46 19.35 -3.39
C GLU A 192 4.49 18.29 -3.95
N TRP A 193 3.57 18.72 -4.81
CA TRP A 193 2.73 17.81 -5.60
C TRP A 193 2.64 18.32 -7.04
N THR A 194 3.47 17.76 -7.92
CA THR A 194 3.53 18.15 -9.33
C THR A 194 2.48 17.39 -10.18
N ASP A 195 2.16 17.93 -11.35
CA ASP A 195 1.14 17.44 -12.31
C ASP A 195 -0.35 17.54 -11.91
N TYR A 196 -0.70 17.79 -10.65
CA TYR A 196 -2.05 18.26 -10.32
C TYR A 196 -2.26 19.71 -10.81
N ILE A 197 -1.23 20.55 -10.66
CA ILE A 197 -1.28 22.00 -10.92
C ILE A 197 -1.34 22.32 -12.42
N SER A 198 -0.71 21.49 -13.28
CA SER A 198 -0.66 21.71 -14.72
C SER A 198 -2.00 21.51 -15.42
N SER A 199 -2.93 20.76 -14.80
CA SER A 199 -4.30 20.58 -15.30
C SER A 199 -5.15 21.87 -15.24
N TYR A 200 -4.78 22.84 -14.40
CA TYR A 200 -5.51 24.11 -14.24
C TYR A 200 -4.80 25.31 -14.89
N SER A 201 -3.55 25.16 -15.34
CA SER A 201 -2.68 26.30 -15.67
C SER A 201 -2.26 26.39 -17.14
N SER A 202 -2.73 25.52 -18.03
CA SER A 202 -2.23 25.49 -19.42
C SER A 202 -3.34 25.47 -20.46
N SER A 203 -3.41 26.53 -21.24
CA SER A 203 -4.16 26.70 -22.50
C SER A 203 -3.61 25.84 -23.65
N SER A 204 -3.09 24.64 -23.37
CA SER A 204 -2.62 23.70 -24.39
C SER A 204 -3.66 22.58 -24.57
N TYR A 205 -4.09 22.40 -25.82
CA TYR A 205 -5.18 21.54 -26.29
C TYR A 205 -4.98 20.02 -26.06
N TYR A 206 -4.11 19.58 -25.12
CA TYR A 206 -3.78 18.17 -24.88
C TYR A 206 -3.46 17.79 -23.41
N SER A 207 -3.86 18.56 -22.39
CA SER A 207 -3.70 18.07 -21.00
C SER A 207 -4.77 17.03 -20.65
N SER A 208 -4.48 15.75 -20.91
CA SER A 208 -5.27 14.65 -20.34
C SER A 208 -5.12 14.67 -18.81
N SER A 209 -6.25 14.73 -18.10
CA SER A 209 -6.26 14.66 -16.64
C SER A 209 -5.55 13.39 -16.16
N LYS A 210 -4.68 13.51 -15.15
CA LYS A 210 -4.05 12.37 -14.46
C LYS A 210 -5.04 11.56 -13.62
N PHE A 211 -6.27 12.04 -13.46
CA PHE A 211 -7.34 11.37 -12.73
C PHE A 211 -8.69 11.59 -13.45
N PRO A 212 -8.93 10.93 -14.60
CA PRO A 212 -10.09 11.22 -15.45
C PRO A 212 -11.44 10.87 -14.82
N HIS A 213 -11.48 10.02 -13.79
CA HIS A 213 -12.71 9.53 -13.14
C HIS A 213 -12.76 9.83 -11.64
N LEU A 214 -11.98 10.79 -11.14
CA LEU A 214 -11.94 11.07 -9.70
C LEU A 214 -13.24 11.73 -9.23
N GLU A 215 -13.94 11.04 -8.34
CA GLU A 215 -15.19 11.52 -7.74
C GLU A 215 -14.95 12.15 -6.37
N GLN A 216 -14.01 11.60 -5.61
CA GLN A 216 -13.71 12.02 -4.25
C GLN A 216 -12.22 12.25 -4.07
N PHE A 217 -11.85 13.47 -3.69
CA PHE A 217 -10.50 13.82 -3.29
C PHE A 217 -10.50 14.36 -1.87
N LYS A 218 -9.86 13.64 -0.95
CA LYS A 218 -9.75 14.01 0.46
C LYS A 218 -8.32 14.33 0.80
N ILE A 219 -8.08 15.54 1.30
CA ILE A 219 -6.78 15.98 1.82
C ILE A 219 -6.93 16.53 3.23
N ARG A 220 -6.18 16.00 4.21
CA ARG A 220 -6.22 16.48 5.61
C ARG A 220 -4.87 16.36 6.30
N PHE A 221 -4.52 17.34 7.14
CA PHE A 221 -3.27 17.33 7.90
C PHE A 221 -2.03 17.19 6.99
N CYS A 222 -2.02 17.89 5.85
CA CYS A 222 -0.92 17.93 4.88
C CYS A 222 -0.35 19.37 4.81
N LEU A 223 0.39 19.76 5.86
CA LEU A 223 0.71 21.16 6.14
C LEU A 223 1.49 21.86 5.01
N GLY A 224 2.42 21.15 4.36
CA GLY A 224 3.29 21.73 3.34
C GLY A 224 2.63 22.06 2.01
N ILE A 225 1.51 21.42 1.65
CA ILE A 225 0.82 21.63 0.35
C ILE A 225 -0.45 22.51 0.44
N PHE A 226 -0.88 22.96 1.62
CA PHE A 226 -2.03 23.87 1.73
C PHE A 226 -1.81 25.21 1.00
N SER A 227 -0.56 25.61 0.77
CA SER A 227 -0.23 26.80 -0.04
C SER A 227 -0.49 26.60 -1.55
N ILE A 228 -0.49 25.35 -2.02
CA ILE A 228 -0.60 24.95 -3.43
C ILE A 228 -2.08 24.80 -3.85
N PHE A 229 -2.88 24.15 -3.00
CA PHE A 229 -4.31 23.91 -3.28
C PHE A 229 -5.16 25.04 -2.67
N LYS A 230 -5.15 26.24 -3.27
CA LYS A 230 -6.22 27.24 -3.05
C LYS A 230 -7.53 26.76 -3.70
N VAL A 231 -8.07 25.64 -3.26
CA VAL A 231 -9.29 25.04 -3.83
C VAL A 231 -10.43 25.12 -2.80
N LYS A 232 -11.53 25.75 -3.24
CA LYS A 232 -12.81 25.80 -2.55
C LYS A 232 -13.41 24.39 -2.44
N SER A 233 -14.01 24.10 -1.29
CA SER A 233 -14.63 22.84 -0.84
C SER A 233 -13.67 21.66 -0.60
N ILE A 234 -13.02 21.70 0.57
CA ILE A 234 -12.53 20.51 1.26
C ILE A 234 -13.68 20.07 2.18
N ASP A 235 -14.23 18.87 1.97
CA ASP A 235 -15.17 18.30 2.94
C ASP A 235 -14.39 17.96 4.23
N PHE A 236 -14.50 18.88 5.19
CA PHE A 236 -14.19 18.65 6.60
C PHE A 236 -15.30 17.80 7.22
N ASP A 237 -15.34 16.53 6.87
CA ASP A 237 -16.07 15.54 7.65
C ASP A 237 -15.31 15.30 8.98
N TYR A 238 -15.44 16.25 9.89
CA TYR A 238 -15.19 16.11 11.32
C TYR A 238 -16.42 15.43 11.91
N ARG A 239 -16.43 14.10 11.88
CA ARG A 239 -17.25 13.35 12.83
C ARG A 239 -16.38 12.27 13.44
N GLY A 240 -15.91 12.58 14.65
CA GLY A 240 -15.49 11.55 15.58
C GLY A 240 -16.69 10.70 15.94
N GLN A 241 -16.49 9.39 15.88
CA GLN A 241 -16.94 8.38 16.83
C GLN A 241 -16.17 7.10 16.52
#